data_AF-A0A059LB70-F1
#
_entry.id   AF-A0A059LB70-F1
#
_cell.length_a   1.000
_cell.length_b   1.000
_cell.length_c   1.000
_cell.angle_alpha   90.00
_cell.angle_beta   90.00
_cell.angle_gamma   90.00
#
_symmetry.space_group_name_H-M   'P 1'
#
loop_
_entity.id
_entity.type
_entity.pdbx_description
1 polymer ?
#
loop_
_entity_poly.entity_id
_entity_poly.type
_entity_poly.pdbx_seq_one_letter_code
_entity_poly.pdbx_strand_id
1 'polypeptide(L)'
;MSSHDKDFRYMALADLATELDKDSFAFDAASSERSLGQLVVRALSDTSGDVGTLAVRAASLLALRGSEDGVRLLSHQLSHQLLSGADEHSRDAAAMALKAVLASAPRCRDAALSSSLAAPLSAGLAAIQSD
;
A
#
# COMPACT_ATOMS: atom_id res chain seq x y z
N MET A 1 -6.20 2.79 12.68
CA MET A 1 -5.18 1.90 13.27
C MET A 1 -4.56 2.57 14.50
N SER A 2 -5.37 2.81 15.54
CA SER A 2 -4.93 3.59 16.71
C SER A 2 -5.31 2.94 18.05
N SER A 3 -5.95 1.78 18.01
CA SER A 3 -6.13 0.96 19.21
C SER A 3 -4.77 0.39 19.63
N HIS A 4 -4.52 0.32 20.93
CA HIS A 4 -3.36 -0.39 21.48
C HIS A 4 -3.54 -1.92 21.37
N ASP A 5 -4.78 -2.37 21.16
CA ASP A 5 -5.12 -3.77 21.09
C ASP A 5 -4.94 -4.31 19.66
N LYS A 6 -4.12 -5.35 19.54
CA LYS A 6 -3.80 -6.02 18.29
C LYS A 6 -5.04 -6.59 17.60
N ASP A 7 -5.93 -7.22 18.35
CA ASP A 7 -7.07 -7.95 17.79
C ASP A 7 -8.10 -6.97 17.23
N PHE A 8 -8.29 -5.81 17.87
CA PHE A 8 -9.11 -4.74 17.31
C PHE A 8 -8.53 -4.18 16.01
N ARG A 9 -7.19 -3.98 15.93
CA ARG A 9 -6.55 -3.53 14.69
C ARG A 9 -6.67 -4.57 13.58
N TYR A 10 -6.43 -5.84 13.91
CA TYR A 10 -6.54 -6.95 12.97
C TYR A 10 -7.97 -7.09 12.45
N MET A 11 -8.97 -7.08 13.34
CA MET A 11 -10.39 -7.19 12.99
C MET A 11 -10.83 -6.05 12.08
N ALA A 12 -10.50 -4.80 12.42
CA ALA A 12 -10.86 -3.65 11.59
C ALA A 12 -10.25 -3.72 10.18
N LEU A 13 -9.01 -4.22 10.06
CA LEU A 13 -8.37 -4.40 8.78
C LEU A 13 -8.90 -5.62 8.01
N ALA A 14 -9.31 -6.67 8.72
CA ALA A 14 -9.93 -7.87 8.14
C ALA A 14 -11.32 -7.56 7.58
N ASP A 15 -12.12 -6.77 8.30
CA ASP A 15 -13.42 -6.30 7.83
C ASP A 15 -13.26 -5.42 6.58
N LEU A 16 -12.30 -4.48 6.60
CA LEU A 16 -11.98 -3.68 5.41
C LEU A 16 -11.57 -4.55 4.23
N ALA A 17 -10.66 -5.51 4.43
CA ALA A 17 -10.22 -6.40 3.36
C ALA A 17 -11.36 -7.27 2.83
N THR A 18 -12.27 -7.71 3.70
CA THR A 18 -13.47 -8.47 3.30
C THR A 18 -14.42 -7.62 2.47
N GLU A 19 -14.61 -6.34 2.83
CA GLU A 19 -15.48 -5.43 2.08
C GLU A 19 -14.90 -5.11 0.70
N LEU A 20 -13.59 -4.84 0.60
CA LEU A 20 -12.89 -4.55 -0.66
C LEU A 20 -12.88 -5.74 -1.63
N ASP A 21 -12.94 -6.96 -1.12
CA ASP A 21 -12.92 -8.18 -1.95
C ASP A 21 -14.23 -8.38 -2.72
N LYS A 22 -15.32 -7.75 -2.29
CA LYS A 22 -16.63 -7.88 -2.95
C LYS A 22 -16.61 -7.25 -4.34
N ASP A 23 -17.17 -7.96 -5.33
CA ASP A 23 -17.29 -7.45 -6.70
C ASP A 23 -18.19 -6.22 -6.83
N SER A 24 -19.13 -6.06 -5.90
CA SER A 24 -20.01 -4.89 -5.82
C SER A 24 -19.36 -3.67 -5.18
N PHE A 25 -18.14 -3.80 -4.62
CA PHE A 25 -17.49 -2.68 -3.96
C PHE A 25 -17.09 -1.61 -5.00
N ALA A 26 -17.46 -0.37 -4.70
CA ALA A 26 -17.01 0.81 -5.42
C ALA A 26 -16.77 1.93 -4.41
N PHE A 27 -15.75 2.75 -4.67
CA PHE A 27 -15.55 3.96 -3.89
C PHE A 27 -16.66 4.96 -4.20
N ASP A 28 -17.24 5.53 -3.15
CA ASP A 28 -18.24 6.60 -3.23
C ASP A 28 -17.63 7.92 -3.71
N ALA A 29 -16.39 8.20 -3.31
CA ALA A 29 -15.64 9.39 -3.66
C ALA A 29 -14.12 9.12 -3.69
N ALA A 30 -13.40 9.88 -4.53
CA ALA A 30 -11.94 9.83 -4.60
C ALA A 30 -11.25 10.19 -3.27
N SER A 31 -11.92 10.99 -2.41
CA SER A 31 -11.44 11.28 -1.06
C SER A 31 -11.45 10.06 -0.14
N SER A 32 -12.45 9.18 -0.29
CA SER A 32 -12.59 7.96 0.50
C SER A 32 -11.52 6.95 0.11
N GLU A 33 -11.30 6.77 -1.20
CA GLU A 33 -10.19 5.97 -1.73
C GLU A 33 -8.85 6.45 -1.19
N ARG A 34 -8.57 7.76 -1.28
CA ARG A 34 -7.33 8.36 -0.76
C ARG A 34 -7.16 8.13 0.75
N SER A 35 -8.23 8.30 1.52
CA SER A 35 -8.21 8.14 2.98
C SER A 35 -7.96 6.68 3.38
N LEU A 36 -8.59 5.74 2.68
CA LEU A 36 -8.36 4.31 2.89
C LEU A 36 -6.95 3.89 2.48
N GLY A 37 -6.43 4.40 1.36
CA GLY A 37 -5.04 4.20 0.95
C GLY A 37 -4.05 4.64 2.02
N GLN A 38 -4.22 5.85 2.57
CA GLN A 38 -3.38 6.35 3.68
C GLN A 38 -3.48 5.48 4.94
N LEU A 39 -4.67 4.98 5.27
CA LEU A 39 -4.87 4.10 6.42
C LEU A 39 -4.10 2.79 6.24
N VAL A 40 -4.19 2.16 5.06
CA VAL A 40 -3.51 0.90 4.75
C VAL A 40 -1.99 1.09 4.72
N VAL A 41 -1.49 2.17 4.13
CA VAL A 41 -0.05 2.49 4.11
C VAL A 41 0.50 2.60 5.55
N ARG A 42 -0.24 3.24 6.46
CA ARG A 42 0.13 3.28 7.88
C ARG A 42 0.09 1.90 8.55
N ALA A 43 -0.87 1.05 8.18
CA ALA A 43 -1.01 -0.29 8.73
C ALA A 43 0.14 -1.24 8.32
N LEU A 44 0.89 -0.93 7.26
CA LEU A 44 2.10 -1.70 6.88
C LEU A 44 3.23 -1.57 7.89
N SER A 45 3.26 -0.49 8.67
CA SER A 45 4.23 -0.26 9.75
C SER A 45 3.66 -0.64 11.12
N ASP A 46 2.65 -1.50 11.15
CA ASP A 46 2.07 -1.97 12.42
C ASP A 46 3.10 -2.81 13.18
N THR A 47 3.08 -2.72 14.51
CA THR A 47 4.00 -3.49 15.37
C THR A 47 3.76 -5.00 15.30
N SER A 48 2.61 -5.43 14.80
CA SER A 48 2.27 -6.84 14.57
C SER A 48 2.47 -7.21 13.10
N GLY A 49 3.34 -8.18 12.84
CA GLY A 49 3.54 -8.75 11.50
C GLY A 49 2.27 -9.35 10.88
N ASP A 50 1.33 -9.86 11.69
CA ASP A 50 0.03 -10.35 11.20
C ASP A 50 -0.80 -9.20 10.60
N VAL A 51 -0.80 -8.05 11.26
CA VAL A 51 -1.54 -6.86 10.82
C VAL A 51 -0.85 -6.28 9.58
N GLY A 52 0.48 -6.22 9.56
CA GLY A 52 1.25 -5.81 8.38
C GLY A 52 0.99 -6.71 7.16
N THR A 53 0.96 -8.03 7.35
CA THR A 53 0.65 -9.00 6.28
C THR A 53 -0.78 -8.80 5.76
N LEU A 54 -1.74 -8.58 6.64
CA LEU A 54 -3.12 -8.28 6.24
C LEU A 54 -3.23 -6.91 5.54
N ALA A 55 -2.39 -5.94 5.91
CA ALA A 55 -2.31 -4.64 5.23
C ALA A 55 -1.79 -4.77 3.79
N VAL A 56 -0.82 -5.66 3.55
CA VAL A 56 -0.37 -6.00 2.19
C VAL A 56 -1.53 -6.54 1.36
N ARG A 57 -2.35 -7.45 1.92
CA ARG A 57 -3.56 -7.94 1.24
C ARG A 57 -4.54 -6.80 0.96
N ALA A 58 -4.80 -5.93 1.93
CA ALA A 58 -5.71 -4.79 1.75
C ALA A 58 -5.21 -3.83 0.66
N ALA A 59 -3.90 -3.56 0.58
CA ALA A 59 -3.30 -2.72 -0.46
C ALA A 59 -3.53 -3.30 -1.86
N SER A 60 -3.38 -4.63 -2.01
CA SER A 60 -3.69 -5.33 -3.26
C SER A 60 -5.16 -5.18 -3.67
N LEU A 61 -6.10 -5.31 -2.72
CA LEU A 61 -7.54 -5.17 -2.99
C LEU A 61 -7.92 -3.72 -3.31
N LEU A 62 -7.34 -2.74 -2.61
CA LEU A 62 -7.47 -1.32 -2.95
C LEU A 62 -7.03 -1.08 -4.39
N ALA A 63 -5.89 -1.66 -4.79
CA ALA A 63 -5.40 -1.51 -6.16
C ALA A 63 -6.31 -2.15 -7.19
N LEU A 64 -7.00 -3.26 -6.86
CA LEU A 64 -7.95 -3.92 -7.75
C LEU A 64 -9.22 -3.08 -7.97
N ARG A 65 -9.76 -2.49 -6.90
CA ARG A 65 -11.01 -1.71 -6.92
C ARG A 65 -10.84 -0.23 -7.22
N GLY A 66 -9.62 0.27 -7.06
CA GLY A 66 -9.28 1.68 -7.16
C GLY A 66 -9.29 2.23 -8.58
N SER A 67 -9.38 3.55 -8.66
CA SER A 67 -9.18 4.31 -9.90
C SER A 67 -7.70 4.28 -10.31
N GLU A 68 -7.38 4.62 -11.57
CA GLU A 68 -5.98 4.68 -12.00
C GLU A 68 -5.18 5.73 -11.22
N ASP A 69 -5.78 6.88 -10.95
CA ASP A 69 -5.18 7.94 -10.14
C ASP A 69 -4.99 7.51 -8.68
N GLY A 70 -5.95 6.78 -8.11
CA GLY A 70 -5.84 6.22 -6.77
C GLY A 70 -4.72 5.18 -6.66
N VAL A 71 -4.62 4.26 -7.63
CA VAL A 71 -3.54 3.27 -7.70
C VAL A 71 -2.17 3.95 -7.87
N ARG A 72 -2.09 5.01 -8.68
CA ARG A 72 -0.86 5.79 -8.88
C ARG A 72 -0.43 6.47 -7.58
N LEU A 73 -1.38 7.09 -6.88
CA LEU A 73 -1.12 7.71 -5.58
C LEU A 73 -0.66 6.69 -4.54
N LEU A 74 -1.36 5.55 -4.44
CA LEU A 74 -1.00 4.46 -3.53
C LEU A 74 0.42 3.95 -3.83
N SER A 75 0.74 3.73 -5.10
CA SER A 75 2.07 3.28 -5.54
C SER A 75 3.17 4.27 -5.15
N HIS A 76 2.92 5.57 -5.30
CA HIS A 76 3.85 6.62 -4.88
C HIS A 76 4.06 6.66 -3.36
N GLN A 77 2.99 6.50 -2.58
CA GLN A 77 3.08 6.43 -1.12
C GLN A 77 3.89 5.21 -0.65
N LEU A 78 3.66 4.05 -1.29
CA LEU A 78 4.40 2.83 -0.99
C LEU A 78 5.87 2.95 -1.39
N SER A 79 6.19 3.54 -2.54
CA SER A 79 7.58 3.79 -2.92
C SER A 79 8.27 4.76 -1.95
N HIS A 80 7.57 5.78 -1.49
CA HIS A 80 8.13 6.69 -0.48
C HIS A 80 8.42 5.92 0.83
N GLN A 81 7.47 5.12 1.34
CA GLN A 81 7.67 4.35 2.56
C GLN A 81 8.75 3.27 2.43
N LEU A 82 8.89 2.65 1.26
CA LEU A 82 9.99 1.74 0.96
C LEU A 82 11.37 2.41 1.10
N LEU A 83 11.48 3.66 0.65
CA LEU A 83 12.74 4.41 0.63
C LEU A 83 13.03 5.15 1.92
N SER A 84 11.99 5.60 2.62
CA SER A 84 12.10 6.45 3.81
C SER A 84 11.62 5.78 5.10
N GLY A 85 11.30 4.48 5.06
CA GLY A 85 10.78 3.73 6.20
C GLY A 85 11.77 3.72 7.37
N ALA A 86 11.26 3.92 8.58
CA ALA A 86 12.08 4.08 9.78
C ALA A 86 12.90 2.83 10.11
N ASP A 87 12.33 1.66 9.85
CA ASP A 87 12.92 0.35 10.15
C ASP A 87 12.79 -0.60 8.93
N GLU A 88 13.57 -1.68 8.95
CA GLU A 88 13.62 -2.67 7.88
C GLU A 88 12.27 -3.38 7.67
N HIS A 89 11.52 -3.63 8.74
CA HIS A 89 10.22 -4.30 8.66
C HIS A 89 9.20 -3.46 7.89
N SER A 90 9.12 -2.16 8.19
CA SER A 90 8.27 -1.21 7.47
C SER A 90 8.63 -1.12 5.98
N ARG A 91 9.93 -1.15 5.65
CA ARG A 91 10.40 -1.12 4.25
C ARG A 91 10.06 -2.41 3.52
N ASP A 92 10.25 -3.57 4.14
CA ASP A 92 9.91 -4.87 3.54
C ASP A 92 8.40 -5.01 3.29
N ALA A 93 7.58 -4.63 4.27
CA ALA A 93 6.13 -4.57 4.10
C ALA A 93 5.71 -3.64 2.97
N ALA A 94 6.35 -2.47 2.84
CA ALA A 94 6.11 -1.54 1.72
C ALA A 94 6.54 -2.12 0.36
N ALA A 95 7.66 -2.85 0.30
CA ALA A 95 8.10 -3.55 -0.92
C ALA A 95 7.10 -4.62 -1.35
N MET A 96 6.66 -5.46 -0.39
CA MET A 96 5.65 -6.49 -0.63
C MET A 96 4.33 -5.89 -1.09
N ALA A 97 3.86 -4.83 -0.44
CA ALA A 97 2.65 -4.12 -0.83
C ALA A 97 2.77 -3.50 -2.22
N LEU A 98 3.88 -2.83 -2.55
CA LEU A 98 4.09 -2.24 -3.87
C LEU A 98 4.08 -3.31 -4.96
N LYS A 99 4.77 -4.43 -4.74
CA LYS A 99 4.74 -5.58 -5.66
C LYS A 99 3.32 -6.12 -5.85
N ALA A 100 2.56 -6.28 -4.77
CA ALA A 100 1.20 -6.78 -4.81
C ALA A 100 0.26 -5.82 -5.55
N VAL A 101 0.34 -4.52 -5.27
CA VAL A 101 -0.40 -3.46 -5.97
C VAL A 101 -0.15 -3.54 -7.48
N LEU A 102 1.11 -3.57 -7.90
CA LEU A 102 1.45 -3.65 -9.33
C LEU A 102 0.95 -4.94 -9.99
N ALA A 103 1.01 -6.08 -9.29
CA ALA A 103 0.50 -7.34 -9.79
C ALA A 103 -1.02 -7.32 -10.00
N SER A 104 -1.76 -6.78 -9.03
CA SER A 104 -3.24 -6.76 -8.99
C SER A 104 -3.87 -5.69 -9.89
N ALA A 105 -3.08 -4.72 -10.34
CA ALA A 105 -3.50 -3.57 -11.14
C ALA A 105 -2.86 -3.53 -12.54
N PRO A 106 -2.92 -4.60 -13.38
CA PRO A 106 -2.26 -4.62 -14.68
C PRO A 106 -2.67 -3.44 -15.58
N ARG A 107 -3.94 -3.02 -15.50
CA ARG A 107 -4.46 -1.88 -16.27
C ARG A 107 -3.77 -0.55 -15.98
N CYS A 108 -3.17 -0.40 -14.79
CA CYS A 108 -2.48 0.83 -14.39
C CYS A 108 -0.97 0.80 -14.64
N ARG A 109 -0.43 -0.30 -15.20
CA ARG A 109 0.99 -0.40 -15.54
C ARG A 109 1.27 0.33 -16.85
N ASP A 110 1.14 1.65 -16.82
CA ASP A 110 1.43 2.52 -17.94
C ASP A 110 2.85 3.13 -17.83
N ALA A 111 3.28 3.80 -18.91
CA ALA A 111 4.54 4.50 -18.94
C ALA A 111 4.63 5.58 -17.85
N ALA A 112 3.50 6.22 -17.52
CA ALA A 112 3.46 7.28 -16.52
C ALA A 112 3.73 6.76 -15.09
N LEU A 113 3.20 5.58 -14.73
CA LEU A 113 3.44 4.94 -13.44
C LEU A 113 4.89 4.49 -13.37
N SER A 114 5.38 3.89 -14.46
CA SER A 114 6.78 3.48 -14.59
C SER A 114 7.73 4.66 -14.40
N SER A 115 7.47 5.81 -15.05
CA SER A 115 8.28 7.02 -14.87
C SER A 115 8.19 7.60 -13.46
N SER A 116 7.01 7.54 -12.84
CA SER A 116 6.81 8.05 -11.48
C SER A 116 7.56 7.23 -10.43
N LEU A 117 7.78 5.94 -10.67
CA LEU A 117 8.49 5.04 -9.76
C LEU A 117 9.99 4.94 -10.09
N ALA A 118 10.39 5.11 -11.36
CA ALA A 118 11.77 4.92 -11.80
C ALA A 118 12.76 5.86 -11.11
N ALA A 119 12.47 7.18 -11.07
CA ALA A 119 13.39 8.14 -10.48
C ALA A 119 13.56 7.94 -8.95
N PRO A 120 12.50 7.80 -8.14
CA PRO A 120 12.65 7.52 -6.71
C PRO A 120 13.40 6.22 -6.43
N LEU A 121 13.04 5.13 -7.11
CA LEU A 121 13.62 3.80 -6.83
C LEU A 121 15.08 3.71 -7.27
N SER A 122 15.45 4.32 -8.41
CA SER A 122 16.85 4.38 -8.85
C SER A 122 17.72 5.22 -7.92
N ALA A 123 17.22 6.37 -7.45
CA ALA A 123 17.91 7.18 -6.45
C ALA A 123 18.10 6.41 -5.13
N GLY A 124 17.07 5.69 -4.69
CA GLY A 124 17.14 4.81 -3.52
C GLY A 124 18.21 3.73 -3.64
N LEU A 125 18.28 3.07 -4.81
CA LEU A 125 19.27 2.02 -5.06
C LEU A 125 20.71 2.57 -5.05
N ALA A 126 20.92 3.77 -5.60
CA ALA A 126 22.23 4.43 -5.59
C ALA A 126 22.70 4.80 -4.16
N ALA A 127 21.77 5.19 -3.28
CA ALA A 127 22.09 5.48 -1.88
C ALA A 127 22.59 4.24 -1.14
N ILE A 128 22.01 3.06 -1.40
CA ILE A 128 22.42 1.78 -0.79
C ILE A 128 23.83 1.35 -1.23
N GLN A 129 24.26 1.72 -2.44
CA GLN A 129 25.59 1.36 -2.96
C GLN A 129 26.72 2.27 -2.44
N SER A 130 26.39 3.34 -1.73
CA SER A 130 27.34 4.35 -1.26
C SER A 130 27.76 4.17 0.21
N ASP A 131 27.18 3.19 0.92
CA ASP A 131 27.55 2.72 2.26
C ASP A 131 28.36 1.42 2.18
#